data_AF-A0A419T3T0-F1
#
_entry.id   AF-A0A419T3T0-F1
#
_cell.length_a   1.000
_cell.length_b   1.000
_cell.length_c   1.000
_cell.angle_alpha   90.00
_cell.angle_beta   90.00
_cell.angle_gamma   90.00
#
_symmetry.space_group_name_H-M   'P 1'
#
loop_
_entity.id
_entity.type
_entity.pdbx_description
1 polymer ?
#
loop_
_entity_poly.entity_id
_entity_poly.type
_entity_poly.pdbx_seq_one_letter_code
_entity_poly.pdbx_strand_id
1 'polypeptide(L)'
;MKPRNRDKLYIYNRDNKECFFCGKKLKFKQITLDHLLPLSKGGTNDIFNLVTSCKKCNKIKGNSILKGIDKIILELFMQAVKDNKIIGKGLNIDNNTLKEQLLEIDRIEDITDKFIFQSDNMRFYVKNNKVVKVVYLGGLK
;
A
#
# COMPACT_ATOMS: atom_id res chain seq x y z
N MET A 1 12.92 -2.76 -5.15
CA MET A 1 13.43 -1.38 -5.32
C MET A 1 13.21 -0.63 -4.01
N LYS A 2 14.19 0.12 -3.50
CA LYS A 2 14.01 0.91 -2.26
C LYS A 2 13.05 2.09 -2.52
N PRO A 3 12.22 2.50 -1.54
CA PRO A 3 11.36 3.68 -1.67
C PRO A 3 12.16 4.94 -1.94
N ARG A 4 11.64 5.83 -2.79
CA ARG A 4 12.31 7.11 -3.09
C ARG A 4 12.09 8.10 -1.95
N ASN A 5 12.90 9.16 -1.88
CA ASN A 5 12.74 10.21 -0.87
C ASN A 5 11.34 10.84 -0.86
N ARG A 6 10.73 11.03 -2.03
CA ARG A 6 9.35 11.55 -2.14
C ARG A 6 8.31 10.61 -1.56
N ASP A 7 8.51 9.30 -1.72
CA ASP A 7 7.61 8.28 -1.19
C ASP A 7 7.77 8.21 0.35
N LYS A 8 9.02 8.29 0.84
CA LYS A 8 9.33 8.39 2.27
C LYS A 8 8.70 9.64 2.92
N LEU A 9 8.77 10.79 2.25
CA LEU A 9 8.15 12.03 2.73
C LEU A 9 6.62 11.95 2.75
N TYR A 10 6.03 11.33 1.73
CA TYR A 10 4.59 11.06 1.71
C TYR A 10 4.15 10.20 2.90
N ILE A 11 4.81 9.05 3.12
CA ILE A 11 4.51 8.13 4.24
C ILE A 11 4.65 8.85 5.59
N TYR A 12 5.72 9.62 5.77
CA TYR A 12 5.94 10.40 6.99
C TYR A 12 4.80 11.39 7.30
N ASN A 13 4.31 12.09 6.29
CA ASN A 13 3.21 13.04 6.46
C ASN A 13 1.87 12.33 6.65
N ARG A 14 1.61 11.25 5.89
CA ARG A 14 0.42 10.41 6.02
C ARG A 14 0.28 9.85 7.44
N ASP A 15 1.39 9.42 8.03
CA ASP A 15 1.41 8.81 9.37
C ASP A 15 1.52 9.86 10.49
N ASN A 16 1.12 11.11 10.24
CA ASN A 16 1.10 12.20 11.22
C ASN A 16 2.45 12.46 11.92
N LYS A 17 3.56 12.10 11.26
CA LYS A 17 4.93 12.22 11.78
C LYS A 17 5.15 11.38 13.05
N GLU A 18 4.40 10.30 13.20
CA GLU A 18 4.43 9.40 14.35
C GLU A 18 4.92 8.00 13.97
N CYS A 19 5.47 7.30 14.95
CA CYS A 19 5.67 5.87 14.84
C CYS A 19 4.32 5.15 14.85
N PHE A 20 4.00 4.43 13.78
CA PHE A 20 2.77 3.67 13.63
C PHE A 20 2.49 2.73 14.82
N PHE A 21 3.53 2.14 15.40
CA PHE A 21 3.38 1.15 16.47
C PHE A 21 3.24 1.73 17.88
N CYS A 22 3.76 2.94 18.14
CA CYS A 22 3.82 3.47 19.51
C CYS A 22 3.37 4.93 19.65
N GLY A 23 2.93 5.57 18.57
CA GLY A 23 2.46 6.96 18.56
C GLY A 23 3.55 8.01 18.81
N LYS A 24 4.81 7.61 19.03
CA LYS A 24 5.90 8.56 19.28
C LYS A 24 6.08 9.50 18.09
N LYS A 25 5.98 10.81 18.32
CA LYS A 25 6.39 11.84 17.34
C LYS A 25 7.87 11.70 16.98
N LEU A 26 8.17 11.70 15.69
CA LEU A 26 9.52 11.55 15.15
C LEU A 26 9.82 12.73 14.22
N LYS A 27 11.07 13.20 14.21
CA LYS A 27 11.58 14.05 13.14
C LYS A 27 11.84 13.20 11.90
N PHE A 28 11.71 13.77 10.70
CA PHE A 28 11.92 13.05 9.44
C PHE A 28 13.25 12.26 9.38
N LYS A 29 14.34 12.80 9.94
CA LYS A 29 15.65 12.13 10.01
C LYS A 29 15.71 10.92 10.96
N GLN A 30 14.75 10.79 11.87
CA GLN A 30 14.69 9.73 12.87
C GLN A 30 13.85 8.53 12.42
N ILE A 31 13.04 8.70 11.37
CA ILE A 31 12.14 7.64 10.93
C ILE A 31 12.89 6.55 10.16
N THR A 32 12.41 5.33 10.37
CA THR A 32 12.58 4.21 9.45
C THR A 32 11.25 3.96 8.74
N LEU A 33 11.31 3.33 7.56
CA LEU A 33 10.12 2.75 6.94
C LEU A 33 10.11 1.27 7.28
N ASP A 34 8.96 0.76 7.68
CA ASP A 34 8.75 -0.62 8.06
C ASP A 34 7.64 -1.23 7.20
N HIS A 35 7.80 -2.49 6.83
CA HIS A 35 6.87 -3.22 5.97
C HIS A 35 5.79 -3.87 6.82
N LEU A 36 4.53 -3.52 6.57
CA LEU A 36 3.37 -4.14 7.22
C LEU A 36 3.37 -5.65 6.97
N LEU A 37 3.37 -6.06 5.70
CA LEU A 37 3.77 -7.40 5.27
C LEU A 37 5.26 -7.40 4.91
N PRO A 38 6.12 -8.12 5.65
CA PRO A 38 7.57 -8.16 5.39
C PRO A 38 7.91 -8.69 4.00
N LEU A 39 9.02 -8.22 3.41
CA LEU A 39 9.53 -8.72 2.13
C LEU A 39 9.80 -10.23 2.15
N SER A 40 10.29 -10.76 3.28
CA SER A 40 10.53 -12.21 3.47
C SER A 40 9.25 -13.05 3.52
N LYS A 41 8.07 -12.42 3.48
CA LYS A 41 6.74 -13.04 3.50
C LYS A 41 5.91 -12.63 2.27
N GLY A 42 6.54 -12.17 1.20
CA GLY A 42 5.86 -11.77 -0.05
C GLY A 42 5.41 -10.31 -0.10
N GLY A 43 5.74 -9.50 0.91
CA GLY A 43 5.45 -8.06 0.87
C GLY A 43 6.19 -7.31 -0.24
N THR A 44 5.67 -6.14 -0.61
CA THR A 44 6.26 -5.28 -1.63
C THR A 44 6.78 -3.97 -1.03
N ASN A 45 7.47 -3.15 -1.83
CA ASN A 45 7.91 -1.79 -1.44
C ASN A 45 6.85 -0.72 -1.78
N ASP A 46 5.60 -1.12 -1.97
CA ASP A 46 4.51 -0.19 -2.22
C ASP A 46 4.23 0.66 -0.97
N ILE A 47 3.91 1.93 -1.17
CA ILE A 47 3.74 2.91 -0.07
C ILE A 47 2.63 2.54 0.90
N PHE A 48 1.63 1.79 0.45
CA PHE A 48 0.54 1.28 1.28
C PHE A 48 0.93 0.04 2.10
N ASN A 49 2.04 -0.62 1.77
CA ASN A 49 2.66 -1.67 2.60
C ASN A 49 3.73 -1.11 3.54
N LEU A 50 3.99 0.21 3.53
CA LEU A 50 5.04 0.84 4.32
C LEU A 50 4.45 1.82 5.33
N VAL A 51 4.99 1.83 6.54
CA VAL A 51 4.63 2.77 7.62
C VAL A 51 5.87 3.40 8.25
N THR A 52 5.67 4.57 8.84
CA THR A 52 6.66 5.28 9.66
C THR A 52 6.87 4.52 10.96
N SER A 53 8.12 4.17 11.26
CA SER A 53 8.48 3.45 12.48
C SER A 53 9.73 4.03 13.13
N CYS A 54 9.76 4.06 14.46
CA CYS A 54 10.99 4.32 15.20
C CYS A 54 11.93 3.10 15.15
N LYS A 55 13.24 3.32 15.29
CA LYS A 55 14.23 2.22 15.25
C LYS A 55 13.92 1.08 16.24
N LYS A 56 13.41 1.41 17.43
CA LYS A 56 13.07 0.42 18.47
C LYS A 56 11.91 -0.48 18.02
N CYS A 57 10.79 0.10 17.61
CA CYS A 57 9.61 -0.66 17.18
C CYS A 57 9.90 -1.49 15.93
N ASN A 58 10.59 -0.91 14.94
CA ASN A 58 11.00 -1.64 13.73
C ASN A 58 11.85 -2.88 14.08
N LYS A 59 12.84 -2.72 14.97
CA LYS A 59 13.65 -3.85 15.45
C LYS A 59 12.82 -4.93 16.17
N ILE A 60 11.83 -4.53 16.98
CA ILE A 60 10.97 -5.46 17.71
C ILE A 60 10.03 -6.21 16.77
N LYS A 61 9.43 -5.52 15.78
CA LYS A 61 8.53 -6.15 14.81
C LYS A 61 9.29 -7.19 13.98
N GLY A 62 10.46 -6.82 13.45
CA GLY A 62 11.23 -7.68 12.54
C GLY A 62 10.37 -8.16 11.37
N ASN A 63 10.29 -9.48 11.19
CA ASN A 63 9.47 -10.13 10.15
C ASN A 63 8.10 -10.63 10.67
N SER A 64 7.64 -10.15 11.83
CA SER A 64 6.33 -10.49 12.36
C SER A 64 5.21 -9.80 11.56
N ILE A 65 4.07 -10.47 11.45
CA ILE A 65 2.86 -9.97 10.79
C ILE A 65 1.83 -9.64 11.88
N LEU A 66 1.22 -8.45 11.81
CA LEU A 66 0.16 -8.07 12.74
C LEU A 66 -1.14 -8.79 12.37
N LYS A 67 -1.97 -9.08 13.38
CA LYS A 67 -3.34 -9.55 13.13
C LYS A 67 -4.15 -8.41 12.47
N GLY A 68 -4.90 -8.71 11.42
CA GLY A 68 -5.69 -7.71 10.68
C GLY A 68 -4.86 -6.79 9.79
N ILE A 69 -3.65 -7.19 9.40
CA ILE A 69 -2.75 -6.41 8.54
C ILE A 69 -3.38 -6.08 7.18
N ASP A 70 -4.22 -6.97 6.67
CA ASP A 70 -4.97 -6.86 5.43
C ASP A 70 -5.87 -5.62 5.43
N LYS A 71 -6.64 -5.43 6.50
CA LYS A 71 -7.50 -4.24 6.66
C LYS A 71 -6.68 -2.96 6.69
N ILE A 72 -5.56 -2.95 7.42
CA ILE A 72 -4.67 -1.78 7.50
C ILE A 72 -4.09 -1.46 6.11
N ILE A 73 -3.60 -2.48 5.40
CA ILE A 73 -3.05 -2.31 4.05
C ILE A 73 -4.12 -1.79 3.09
N LEU A 74 -5.34 -2.32 3.16
CA LEU A 74 -6.46 -1.85 2.36
C LEU A 74 -6.77 -0.38 2.64
N GLU A 75 -6.89 0.03 3.90
CA GLU A 75 -7.11 1.44 4.28
C GLU A 75 -6.01 2.37 3.74
N LEU A 76 -4.74 1.96 3.88
CA LEU A 76 -3.60 2.73 3.36
C LEU A 76 -3.56 2.76 1.82
N PHE A 77 -4.01 1.69 1.17
CA PHE A 77 -4.16 1.63 -0.28
C PHE A 77 -5.23 2.63 -0.75
N MET A 78 -6.40 2.65 -0.12
CA MET A 78 -7.48 3.58 -0.44
C MET A 78 -7.05 5.03 -0.22
N GLN A 79 -6.30 5.32 0.84
CA GLN A 79 -5.72 6.64 1.07
C GLN A 79 -4.74 7.02 -0.07
N ALA A 80 -3.87 6.10 -0.48
CA ALA A 80 -2.94 6.33 -1.58
C ALA A 80 -3.65 6.58 -2.93
N VAL A 81 -4.79 5.92 -3.19
CA VAL A 81 -5.65 6.18 -4.36
C VAL A 81 -6.23 7.60 -4.28
N LYS A 82 -6.83 7.98 -3.14
CA LYS A 82 -7.40 9.32 -2.92
C LYS A 82 -6.36 10.42 -3.15
N ASP A 83 -5.14 10.20 -2.67
CA ASP A 83 -3.99 11.10 -2.78
C ASP A 83 -3.27 11.09 -4.15
N ASN A 84 -3.85 10.40 -5.15
CA ASN A 84 -3.30 10.25 -6.51
C ASN A 84 -1.87 9.67 -6.52
N LYS A 85 -1.56 8.77 -5.59
CA LYS A 85 -0.26 8.08 -5.50
C LYS A 85 -0.24 6.74 -6.24
N ILE A 86 -1.42 6.22 -6.58
CA ILE A 86 -1.60 5.03 -7.42
C ILE A 86 -2.03 5.48 -8.80
N ILE A 87 -1.30 5.07 -9.84
CA ILE A 87 -1.57 5.44 -11.23
C ILE A 87 -1.54 4.22 -12.14
N GLY A 88 -2.17 4.30 -13.32
CA GLY A 88 -2.06 3.28 -14.35
C GLY A 88 -0.69 3.30 -15.04
N LYS A 89 -0.22 2.14 -15.51
CA LYS A 89 0.95 2.05 -16.40
C LYS A 89 0.65 1.12 -17.57
N GLY A 90 0.65 1.67 -18.79
CA GLY A 90 0.41 0.88 -20.00
C GLY A 90 -0.99 0.26 -20.03
N LEU A 91 -1.96 0.96 -19.44
CA LEU A 91 -3.36 0.54 -19.42
C LEU A 91 -4.15 1.36 -20.43
N ASN A 92 -5.13 0.73 -21.07
CA ASN A 92 -6.11 1.40 -21.92
C ASN A 92 -7.32 1.86 -21.09
N ILE A 93 -7.04 2.62 -20.02
CA ILE A 93 -8.02 3.26 -19.13
C ILE A 93 -7.43 4.60 -18.70
N ASP A 94 -8.22 5.67 -18.70
CA ASP A 94 -7.75 6.95 -18.21
C ASP A 94 -7.65 6.96 -16.68
N ASN A 95 -6.91 7.93 -16.14
CA ASN A 95 -6.61 7.97 -14.70
C ASN A 95 -7.84 8.28 -13.83
N ASN A 96 -8.86 8.97 -14.36
CA ASN A 96 -10.05 9.30 -13.57
C ASN A 96 -10.94 8.07 -13.43
N THR A 97 -11.25 7.39 -14.54
CA THR A 97 -12.01 6.13 -14.50
C THR A 97 -11.27 5.06 -13.72
N LEU A 98 -9.93 4.95 -13.86
CA LEU A 98 -9.16 4.04 -13.02
C LEU A 98 -9.30 4.39 -11.54
N LYS A 99 -9.22 5.67 -11.16
CA LYS A 99 -9.38 6.09 -9.77
C LYS A 99 -10.74 5.72 -9.20
N GLU A 100 -11.82 5.98 -9.94
CA GLU A 100 -13.18 5.59 -9.55
C GLU A 100 -13.27 4.08 -9.32
N GLN A 101 -12.78 3.27 -10.27
CA GLN A 101 -12.77 1.82 -10.14
C GLN A 101 -11.95 1.30 -8.96
N LEU A 102 -10.80 1.93 -8.67
CA LEU A 102 -9.99 1.58 -7.51
C LEU A 102 -10.67 1.92 -6.18
N LEU A 103 -11.58 2.90 -6.16
CA LEU A 103 -12.34 3.26 -4.96
C LEU A 103 -13.45 2.24 -4.62
N GLU A 104 -13.76 1.33 -5.54
CA GLU A 104 -14.70 0.21 -5.34
C GLU A 104 -14.02 -1.07 -4.80
N ILE A 105 -12.70 -1.06 -4.59
CA ILE A 105 -11.98 -2.20 -4.00
C ILE A 105 -12.41 -2.38 -2.55
N ASP A 106 -12.72 -3.62 -2.17
CA ASP A 106 -13.15 -3.98 -0.82
C ASP A 106 -12.27 -5.05 -0.15
N ARG A 107 -11.38 -5.71 -0.91
CA ARG A 107 -10.52 -6.78 -0.39
C ARG A 107 -9.18 -6.89 -1.09
N ILE A 108 -8.24 -7.47 -0.35
CA ILE A 108 -7.00 -8.04 -0.91
C ILE A 108 -7.32 -9.48 -1.27
N GLU A 109 -7.29 -9.79 -2.55
CA GLU A 109 -7.55 -11.14 -3.06
C GLU A 109 -6.34 -12.06 -2.81
N ASP A 110 -5.15 -11.55 -3.11
CA ASP A 110 -3.90 -12.32 -3.00
C ASP A 110 -2.70 -11.39 -2.95
N ILE A 111 -1.59 -11.90 -2.43
CA ILE A 111 -0.31 -11.21 -2.34
C ILE A 111 0.79 -12.16 -2.80
N THR A 112 1.36 -11.87 -3.97
CA THR A 112 2.46 -12.65 -4.55
C THR A 112 3.69 -11.77 -4.74
N ASP A 113 4.14 -11.55 -5.98
CA ASP A 113 5.15 -10.56 -6.30
C ASP A 113 4.57 -9.14 -6.50
N LYS A 114 3.27 -9.00 -6.25
CA LYS A 114 2.38 -7.84 -6.41
C LYS A 114 1.16 -8.02 -5.52
N PHE A 115 0.53 -6.92 -5.14
CA PHE A 115 -0.78 -6.96 -4.49
C PHE A 115 -1.87 -7.16 -5.54
N ILE A 116 -2.79 -8.08 -5.29
CA ILE A 116 -4.00 -8.27 -6.09
C ILE A 116 -5.16 -7.77 -5.24
N PHE A 117 -5.70 -6.62 -5.61
CA PHE A 117 -6.90 -6.07 -5.00
C PHE A 117 -8.12 -6.46 -5.83
N GLN A 118 -9.26 -6.60 -5.19
CA GLN A 118 -10.49 -7.01 -5.84
C GLN A 118 -11.67 -6.14 -5.39
N SER A 119 -12.55 -5.86 -6.34
CA SER A 119 -13.94 -5.42 -6.14
C SER A 119 -14.87 -6.54 -6.60
N ASP A 120 -16.18 -6.31 -6.58
CA ASP A 120 -17.17 -7.32 -7.01
C ASP A 120 -16.92 -7.89 -8.40
N ASN A 121 -16.49 -7.06 -9.35
CA ASN A 121 -16.38 -7.43 -10.76
C ASN A 121 -14.98 -7.22 -11.37
N MET A 122 -14.00 -6.77 -10.59
CA MET A 122 -12.65 -6.47 -11.10
C MET A 122 -11.54 -6.92 -10.16
N ARG A 123 -10.39 -7.31 -10.75
CA ARG A 123 -9.11 -7.46 -10.06
C ARG A 123 -8.09 -6.46 -10.58
N PHE A 124 -7.36 -5.85 -9.65
CA PHE A 124 -6.32 -4.86 -9.89
C PHE A 124 -4.99 -5.38 -9.39
N TYR A 125 -4.02 -5.50 -10.29
CA TYR A 125 -2.67 -5.93 -9.97
C TYR A 125 -1.80 -4.70 -9.75
N VAL A 126 -1.29 -4.52 -8.54
CA VAL A 126 -0.56 -3.33 -8.13
C VAL A 126 0.88 -3.67 -7.78
N LYS A 127 1.82 -2.97 -8.41
CA LYS A 127 3.26 -3.12 -8.18
C LYS A 127 4.00 -1.81 -8.40
N ASN A 128 4.87 -1.44 -7.48
CA ASN A 128 5.63 -0.19 -7.48
C ASN A 128 4.75 1.08 -7.58
N ASN A 129 3.67 1.11 -6.81
CA ASN A 129 2.65 2.15 -6.72
C ASN A 129 1.89 2.38 -8.03
N LYS A 130 1.79 1.34 -8.86
CA LYS A 130 1.16 1.41 -10.18
C LYS A 130 0.24 0.21 -10.39
N VAL A 131 -0.92 0.46 -10.97
CA VAL A 131 -1.76 -0.59 -11.53
C VAL A 131 -1.11 -1.05 -12.83
N VAL A 132 -0.74 -2.31 -12.89
CA VAL A 132 -0.03 -2.92 -14.04
C VAL A 132 -0.93 -3.84 -14.87
N LYS A 133 -2.07 -4.26 -14.31
CA LYS A 133 -3.08 -5.07 -14.99
C LYS A 133 -4.42 -4.87 -14.31
N VAL A 134 -5.48 -4.83 -15.10
CA VAL A 134 -6.88 -4.89 -14.66
C VAL A 134 -7.51 -6.12 -15.31
N VAL A 135 -8.31 -6.88 -14.56
CA VAL A 135 -9.04 -8.05 -15.06
C VAL A 135 -10.50 -7.89 -14.66
N TYR A 136 -11.40 -7.96 -15.63
CA TYR A 136 -12.83 -8.07 -15.38
C TYR A 136 -13.16 -9.54 -15.05
N LEU A 137 -13.89 -9.77 -13.97
CA LEU A 137 -14.18 -11.12 -13.45
C LEU A 137 -15.43 -11.75 -14.07
N GLY A 138 -16.28 -10.97 -14.74
CA GLY A 138 -17.56 -11.45 -15.27
C GLY A 138 -18.64 -11.56 -14.19
N GLY A 139 -19.74 -10.84 -14.41
CA GLY A 139 -21.06 -11.15 -13.88
C GLY A 139 -22.02 -11.20 -15.07
N LEU A 140 -22.95 -12.16 -15.10
CA LEU A 140 -24.02 -12.17 -16.09
C LEU A 140 -24.73 -10.81 -16.04
N LYS A 141 -24.92 -10.19 -17.21
CA LYS A 141 -25.94 -9.15 -17.34
C LYS A 141 -27.30 -9.71 -16.95
#